data_AF-A0A8C6UU37-F1
#
_entry.id   AF-A0A8C6UU37-F1
#
_cell.length_a   1.000
_cell.length_b   1.000
_cell.length_c   1.000
_cell.angle_alpha   90.00
_cell.angle_beta   90.00
_cell.angle_gamma   90.00
#
_symmetry.space_group_name_H-M   'P 1'
#
loop_
_entity.id
_entity.type
_entity.pdbx_description
1 polymer ?
#
loop_
_entity_poly.entity_id
_entity_poly.type
_entity_poly.pdbx_seq_one_letter_code
_entity_poly.pdbx_strand_id
1 'polypeptide(L)'
;QDEFCEASNCADKRAHHNALERKRRDHIKDSFHSLRDSVPALLGEKASRAQILDKATEYIQYMRRKNHTHQQDIDDLKRQNSLLEQQVRALEKVKGSTQLQSSYSSSDSSLYTNPKGSTVSAFDGGSNSSSESENEELPAPRKKLRMEAS
;
A
#
# COMPACT_ATOMS: atom_id res chain seq x y z
N GLN A 1 64.00 25.80 27.39
CA GLN A 1 62.87 25.00 27.89
C GLN A 1 61.56 25.38 27.20
N ASP A 2 61.42 26.61 26.69
CA ASP A 2 60.20 27.08 26.01
C ASP A 2 59.90 26.44 24.64
N GLU A 3 60.91 26.09 23.84
CA GLU A 3 60.72 25.38 22.55
C GLU A 3 60.03 24.01 22.68
N PHE A 4 60.20 23.33 23.82
CA PHE A 4 59.62 22.00 24.06
C PHE A 4 58.12 22.08 24.35
N CYS A 5 57.66 23.14 25.03
CA CYS A 5 56.24 23.39 25.30
C CYS A 5 55.47 23.79 24.02
N GLU A 6 56.10 24.52 23.10
CA GLU A 6 55.47 24.93 21.85
C GLU A 6 55.33 23.77 20.86
N ALA A 7 56.34 22.89 20.79
CA ALA A 7 56.29 21.65 20.01
C ALA A 7 55.22 20.67 20.53
N SER A 8 55.06 20.53 21.86
CA SER A 8 54.03 19.70 22.49
C SER A 8 52.62 20.17 22.14
N ASN A 9 52.37 21.49 22.19
CA ASN A 9 51.08 22.07 21.82
C ASN A 9 50.71 21.86 20.34
N CYS A 10 51.69 21.89 19.43
CA CYS A 10 51.47 21.58 18.02
C CYS A 10 51.18 20.10 17.78
N ALA A 11 51.84 19.20 18.52
CA ALA A 11 51.59 17.77 18.48
C ALA A 11 50.17 17.42 18.99
N ASP A 12 49.73 18.05 20.08
CA ASP A 12 48.39 17.85 20.64
C ASP A 12 47.29 18.35 19.71
N LYS A 13 47.46 19.53 19.11
CA LYS A 13 46.53 20.04 18.08
C LYS A 13 46.43 19.11 16.88
N ARG A 14 47.57 18.55 16.43
CA ARG A 14 47.61 17.58 15.31
C ARG A 14 46.94 16.26 15.70
N ALA A 15 47.17 15.76 16.91
CA ALA A 15 46.54 14.54 17.41
C ALA A 15 45.02 14.70 17.51
N HIS A 16 44.55 15.82 18.06
CA HIS A 16 43.13 16.14 18.17
C HIS A 16 42.46 16.24 16.78
N HIS A 17 43.09 16.95 15.84
CA HIS A 17 42.61 17.03 14.45
C HIS A 17 42.50 15.64 13.79
N ASN A 18 43.53 14.78 13.97
CA ASN A 18 43.53 13.42 13.44
C ASN A 18 42.43 12.55 14.06
N ALA A 19 42.14 12.74 15.35
CA ALA A 19 41.06 12.04 16.05
C ALA A 19 39.69 12.44 15.50
N LEU A 20 39.46 13.75 15.31
CA LEU A 20 38.21 14.25 14.72
C LEU A 20 38.01 13.74 13.29
N GLU A 21 39.05 13.76 12.45
CA GLU A 21 38.93 13.26 11.08
C GLU A 21 38.70 11.75 11.04
N ARG A 22 39.28 10.97 11.96
CA ARG A 22 38.97 9.54 12.08
C ARG A 22 37.49 9.33 12.40
N LYS A 23 36.96 10.06 13.38
CA LYS A 23 35.53 10.03 13.73
C LYS A 23 34.64 10.39 12.52
N ARG A 24 35.00 11.44 11.77
CA ARG A 24 34.29 11.83 10.54
C ARG A 24 34.29 10.71 9.50
N ARG A 25 35.44 10.06 9.27
CA ARG A 25 35.55 8.94 8.31
C ARG A 25 34.76 7.73 8.73
N ASP A 26 34.66 7.43 10.03
CA ASP A 26 33.82 6.35 10.53
C ASP A 26 32.33 6.65 10.31
N HIS A 27 31.88 7.88 10.59
CA HIS A 27 30.50 8.27 10.28
C HIS A 27 30.17 8.14 8.79
N ILE A 28 31.09 8.55 7.90
CA ILE A 28 30.90 8.39 6.45
C ILE A 28 30.84 6.91 6.08
N LYS A 29 31.71 6.09 6.66
CA LYS A 29 31.72 4.65 6.45
C LYS A 29 30.36 4.05 6.84
N ASP A 30 29.78 4.45 7.97
CA ASP A 30 28.47 3.98 8.41
C ASP A 30 27.36 4.44 7.44
N SER A 31 27.38 5.69 7.00
CA SER A 31 26.44 6.18 5.97
C SER A 31 26.53 5.40 4.66
N PHE A 32 27.73 4.95 4.25
CA PHE A 32 27.89 4.08 3.08
C PHE A 32 27.30 2.68 3.30
N HIS A 33 27.38 2.13 4.50
CA HIS A 33 26.72 0.85 4.83
C HIS A 33 25.20 0.99 4.76
N SER A 34 24.64 2.03 5.40
CA SER A 34 23.21 2.32 5.34
C SER A 34 22.70 2.54 3.91
N LEU A 35 23.48 3.24 3.08
CA LEU A 35 23.15 3.43 1.67
C LEU A 35 23.16 2.11 0.90
N ARG A 36 24.19 1.27 1.08
CA ARG A 36 24.28 -0.04 0.43
C ARG A 36 23.06 -0.91 0.78
N ASP A 37 22.70 -0.96 2.06
CA ASP A 37 21.60 -1.80 2.54
C ASP A 37 20.22 -1.29 2.08
N SER A 38 20.13 -0.03 1.62
CA SER A 38 18.92 0.54 1.04
C SER A 38 18.76 0.28 -0.47
N VAL A 39 19.81 -0.24 -1.13
CA VAL A 39 19.82 -0.51 -2.58
C VAL A 39 19.69 -2.02 -2.80
N PRO A 40 18.55 -2.53 -3.31
CA PRO A 40 18.30 -3.98 -3.40
C PRO A 40 19.37 -4.78 -4.16
N ALA A 41 19.96 -4.19 -5.20
CA ALA A 41 20.98 -4.83 -6.02
C ALA A 41 22.34 -5.01 -5.31
N LEU A 42 22.53 -4.42 -4.13
CA LEU A 42 23.77 -4.50 -3.37
C LEU A 42 23.64 -5.33 -2.08
N LEU A 43 22.45 -5.87 -1.81
CA LEU A 43 22.20 -6.66 -0.62
C LEU A 43 22.99 -7.97 -0.64
N GLY A 44 23.76 -8.20 0.43
CA GLY A 44 24.57 -9.43 0.56
C GLY A 44 25.86 -9.44 -0.26
N GLU A 45 26.13 -8.39 -1.05
CA GLU A 45 27.32 -8.31 -1.90
C GLU A 45 28.39 -7.35 -1.34
N LYS A 46 29.66 -7.67 -1.61
CA LYS A 46 30.77 -6.75 -1.35
C LYS A 46 30.83 -5.72 -2.48
N ALA A 47 30.42 -4.49 -2.20
CA ALA A 47 30.45 -3.39 -3.15
C ALA A 47 31.47 -2.30 -2.75
N SER A 48 32.22 -1.79 -3.72
CA SER A 48 33.09 -0.63 -3.52
C SER A 48 32.28 0.67 -3.36
N ARG A 49 32.90 1.73 -2.83
CA ARG A 49 32.23 3.04 -2.67
C ARG A 49 31.70 3.59 -4.00
N ALA A 50 32.46 3.45 -5.08
CA ALA A 50 32.02 3.89 -6.41
C ALA A 50 30.78 3.12 -6.84
N GLN A 51 30.82 1.78 -6.78
CA GLN A 51 29.67 0.93 -7.12
C GLN A 51 28.42 1.25 -6.28
N ILE A 52 28.58 1.55 -4.98
CA ILE A 52 27.45 1.95 -4.13
C ILE A 52 26.79 3.23 -4.66
N LEU A 53 27.57 4.24 -5.05
CA LEU A 53 27.06 5.49 -5.59
C LEU A 53 26.41 5.31 -6.97
N ASP A 54 27.03 4.52 -7.83
CA ASP A 54 26.52 4.24 -9.18
C ASP A 54 25.17 3.50 -9.09
N LYS A 55 25.12 2.41 -8.30
CA LYS A 55 23.90 1.61 -8.14
C LYS A 55 22.81 2.35 -7.37
N ALA A 56 23.14 3.19 -6.40
CA ALA A 56 22.17 4.06 -5.75
C ALA A 56 21.56 5.05 -6.74
N THR A 57 22.38 5.65 -7.60
CA THR A 57 21.93 6.58 -8.64
C THR A 57 21.01 5.89 -9.65
N GLU A 58 21.42 4.73 -10.15
CA GLU A 58 20.60 3.88 -11.03
C GLU A 58 19.26 3.53 -10.37
N TYR A 59 19.29 3.13 -9.09
CA TYR A 59 18.09 2.74 -8.36
C TYR A 59 17.11 3.89 -8.16
N ILE A 60 17.60 5.10 -7.82
CA ILE A 60 16.75 6.30 -7.73
C ILE A 60 16.08 6.60 -9.08
N GLN A 61 16.83 6.55 -10.18
CA GLN A 61 16.27 6.78 -11.51
C GLN A 61 15.25 5.70 -11.92
N TYR A 62 15.52 4.44 -11.58
CA TYR A 62 14.59 3.34 -11.79
C TYR A 62 13.29 3.55 -10.99
N MET A 63 13.39 3.83 -9.69
CA MET A 63 12.23 4.02 -8.82
C MET A 63 11.40 5.23 -9.24
N ARG A 64 12.02 6.32 -9.72
CA ARG A 64 11.30 7.47 -10.29
C ARG A 64 10.45 7.07 -11.51
N ARG A 65 11.04 6.33 -12.47
CA ARG A 65 10.31 5.83 -13.64
C ARG A 65 9.20 4.85 -13.25
N LYS A 66 9.50 3.92 -12.35
CA LYS A 66 8.53 2.94 -11.85
C LYS A 66 7.33 3.59 -11.16
N ASN A 67 7.58 4.54 -10.26
CA ASN A 67 6.52 5.29 -9.59
C ASN A 67 5.70 6.12 -10.59
N HIS A 68 6.33 6.67 -11.63
CA HIS A 68 5.60 7.39 -12.67
C HIS A 68 4.65 6.49 -13.45
N THR A 69 5.10 5.30 -13.88
CA THR A 69 4.23 4.31 -14.53
C THR A 69 3.10 3.88 -13.61
N HIS A 70 3.38 3.55 -12.34
CA HIS A 70 2.32 3.21 -11.39
C HIS A 70 1.31 4.34 -11.19
N GLN A 71 1.76 5.60 -11.20
CA GLN A 71 0.84 6.74 -11.11
C GLN A 71 -0.05 6.84 -12.36
N GLN A 72 0.49 6.60 -13.55
CA GLN A 72 -0.30 6.52 -14.78
C GLN A 72 -1.34 5.40 -14.72
N ASP A 73 -0.95 4.21 -14.28
CA ASP A 73 -1.85 3.07 -14.12
C ASP A 73 -2.99 3.39 -13.14
N ILE A 74 -2.67 4.05 -12.01
CA ILE A 74 -3.67 4.51 -11.03
C ILE A 74 -4.66 5.49 -11.66
N ASP A 75 -4.17 6.45 -12.43
CA ASP A 75 -5.01 7.50 -13.03
C ASP A 75 -5.91 6.93 -14.13
N ASP A 76 -5.40 6.00 -14.93
CA ASP A 76 -6.18 5.30 -15.95
C ASP A 76 -7.24 4.39 -15.34
N LEU A 77 -6.92 3.64 -14.29
CA LEU A 77 -7.89 2.82 -13.54
C LEU A 77 -8.97 3.70 -12.89
N LYS A 78 -8.62 4.85 -12.32
CA LYS A 78 -9.60 5.81 -11.80
C LYS A 78 -10.53 6.32 -12.89
N ARG A 79 -10.01 6.63 -14.08
CA ARG A 79 -10.83 7.04 -15.23
C ARG A 79 -11.80 5.93 -15.64
N GLN A 80 -11.32 4.69 -15.74
CA GLN A 80 -12.15 3.53 -16.08
C GLN A 80 -13.25 3.29 -15.04
N ASN A 81 -12.91 3.31 -13.74
CA ASN A 81 -13.89 3.16 -12.67
C ASN A 81 -14.95 4.26 -12.71
N SER A 82 -14.57 5.52 -12.94
CA SER A 82 -15.53 6.61 -13.06
C SER A 82 -16.53 6.40 -14.22
N LEU A 83 -16.05 5.89 -15.36
CA LEU A 83 -16.91 5.58 -16.51
C LEU A 83 -17.88 4.42 -16.18
N LEU A 84 -17.38 3.37 -15.54
CA LEU A 84 -18.20 2.23 -15.13
C LEU A 84 -19.26 2.63 -14.10
N GLU A 85 -18.89 3.42 -13.09
CA GLU A 85 -19.83 3.97 -12.10
C GLU A 85 -20.92 4.84 -12.76
N GLN A 86 -20.56 5.63 -13.77
CA GLN A 86 -21.54 6.40 -14.54
C GLN A 86 -22.51 5.48 -15.32
N GLN A 87 -22.00 4.41 -15.92
CA GLN A 87 -22.84 3.42 -16.62
C GLN A 87 -23.78 2.69 -15.66
N VAL A 88 -23.28 2.25 -14.50
CA VAL A 88 -24.09 1.59 -13.46
C VAL A 88 -25.22 2.51 -13.01
N ARG A 89 -24.91 3.77 -12.65
CA ARG A 89 -25.94 4.75 -12.24
C ARG A 89 -26.99 5.00 -13.34
N ALA A 90 -26.58 5.06 -14.60
CA ALA A 90 -27.50 5.24 -15.72
C ALA A 90 -28.45 4.03 -15.87
N LEU A 91 -27.93 2.81 -15.76
CA LEU A 91 -28.73 1.58 -15.85
C LEU A 91 -29.68 1.43 -14.66
N GLU A 92 -29.25 1.77 -13.45
CA GLU A 92 -30.10 1.80 -12.26
C GLU A 92 -31.26 2.77 -12.41
N LYS A 93 -31.03 3.96 -12.99
CA LYS A 93 -32.09 4.93 -13.29
C LYS A 93 -33.11 4.40 -14.30
N VAL A 94 -32.66 3.73 -15.37
CA VAL A 94 -33.56 3.12 -16.36
C VAL A 94 -34.38 2.00 -15.72
N LYS A 95 -33.74 1.09 -14.97
CA LYS A 95 -34.41 -0.04 -14.30
C LYS A 95 -35.45 0.43 -13.28
N GLY A 96 -35.14 1.47 -12.49
CA GLY A 96 -36.10 2.08 -11.56
C GLY A 96 -37.29 2.74 -12.27
N SER A 97 -37.05 3.40 -13.41
CA SER A 97 -38.10 4.00 -14.24
C SER A 97 -39.03 2.94 -14.86
N THR A 98 -38.48 1.82 -15.36
CA THR A 98 -39.27 0.72 -15.94
C THR A 98 -40.15 0.02 -14.89
N GLN A 99 -39.70 -0.12 -13.64
CA GLN A 99 -40.52 -0.66 -12.56
C GLN A 99 -41.73 0.23 -12.24
N LEU A 100 -41.55 1.56 -12.22
CA LEU A 100 -42.66 2.49 -12.01
C LEU A 100 -43.64 2.50 -13.20
N GLN A 101 -43.16 2.25 -14.43
CA GLN A 101 -44.04 2.09 -15.58
C GLN A 101 -44.88 0.81 -15.58
N SER A 102 -44.31 -0.30 -15.10
CA SER A 102 -45.04 -1.55 -14.98
C SER A 102 -46.13 -1.50 -13.89
N SER A 103 -45.93 -0.72 -12.82
CA SER A 103 -46.91 -0.60 -11.73
C SER A 103 -48.15 0.23 -12.06
N TYR A 104 -48.11 1.14 -13.04
CA TYR A 104 -49.31 1.91 -13.44
C TYR A 104 -50.09 1.29 -14.60
N SER A 105 -49.53 0.28 -15.29
CA SER A 105 -50.22 -0.43 -16.38
C SER A 105 -50.87 -1.75 -15.94
N SER A 106 -50.72 -2.14 -14.66
CA SER A 106 -51.35 -3.33 -14.09
C SER A 106 -52.69 -3.00 -13.42
N SER A 107 -53.64 -2.45 -14.19
CA SER A 107 -55.06 -2.41 -13.79
C SER A 107 -55.84 -3.61 -14.33
N ASP A 108 -55.22 -4.54 -15.06
CA ASP A 108 -55.92 -5.72 -15.56
C ASP A 108 -54.93 -6.86 -15.83
N SER A 109 -54.72 -7.76 -14.87
CA SER A 109 -54.30 -9.12 -15.23
C SER A 109 -54.54 -10.13 -14.10
N SER A 110 -55.69 -10.79 -14.24
CA SER A 110 -55.85 -12.24 -14.18
C SER A 110 -55.45 -12.93 -12.86
N LEU A 111 -56.41 -12.93 -11.93
CA LEU A 111 -56.53 -13.96 -10.90
C LEU A 111 -56.63 -15.33 -11.61
N TYR A 112 -55.63 -16.18 -11.44
CA TYR A 112 -55.73 -17.60 -11.81
C TYR A 112 -56.86 -18.23 -10.98
N THR A 113 -57.96 -18.58 -11.61
CA THR A 113 -59.07 -19.33 -10.98
C THR A 113 -59.06 -20.75 -11.53
N ASN A 114 -59.09 -21.74 -10.63
CA ASN A 114 -59.29 -23.12 -11.04
C ASN A 114 -60.71 -23.30 -11.63
N PRO A 115 -61.00 -24.37 -12.39
CA PRO A 115 -62.31 -24.63 -13.01
C PRO A 115 -63.53 -24.66 -12.06
N LYS A 116 -63.30 -24.56 -10.75
CA LYS A 116 -64.31 -24.48 -9.70
C LYS A 116 -64.51 -23.06 -9.12
N GLY A 117 -63.88 -22.03 -9.70
CA GLY A 117 -64.17 -20.62 -9.38
C GLY A 117 -63.65 -20.10 -8.03
N SER A 118 -62.77 -20.80 -7.32
CA SER A 118 -62.15 -20.28 -6.10
C SER A 118 -60.81 -19.58 -6.38
N THR A 119 -60.63 -18.40 -5.80
CA THR A 119 -59.39 -17.61 -5.83
C THR A 119 -58.30 -18.31 -5.00
N VAL A 120 -57.16 -18.62 -5.60
CA VAL A 120 -55.99 -19.16 -4.90
C VAL A 120 -55.04 -18.03 -4.50
N SER A 121 -55.06 -17.64 -3.24
CA SER A 121 -53.99 -16.82 -2.64
C SER A 121 -52.97 -17.77 -2.00
N ALA A 122 -51.76 -17.81 -2.55
CA ALA A 122 -50.65 -18.54 -1.98
C ALA A 122 -49.43 -17.62 -1.89
N PHE A 123 -48.82 -17.62 -0.69
CA PHE A 123 -47.60 -16.92 -0.25
C PHE A 123 -47.80 -15.53 0.42
N ASP A 124 -48.02 -15.58 1.74
CA ASP A 124 -47.59 -14.56 2.70
C ASP A 124 -46.31 -15.10 3.35
N GLY A 125 -45.15 -14.67 2.84
CA GLY A 125 -43.84 -15.08 3.32
C GLY A 125 -43.12 -13.90 3.93
N GLY A 126 -43.25 -13.78 5.24
CA GLY A 126 -42.83 -12.64 6.04
C GLY A 126 -41.36 -12.23 5.90
N SER A 127 -41.18 -10.91 5.97
CA SER A 127 -39.91 -10.24 6.25
C SER A 127 -39.47 -10.53 7.69
N ASN A 128 -38.28 -11.08 7.90
CA ASN A 128 -37.51 -10.87 9.12
C ASN A 128 -36.32 -9.94 8.81
N SER A 129 -36.35 -8.79 9.46
CA SER A 129 -35.22 -7.87 9.58
C SER A 129 -34.24 -8.45 10.61
N SER A 130 -32.93 -8.41 10.32
CA SER A 130 -31.88 -8.31 11.35
C SER A 130 -30.64 -7.66 10.76
N SER A 131 -30.31 -6.50 11.33
CA SER A 131 -29.07 -5.77 11.16
C SER A 131 -28.15 -6.18 12.31
N GLU A 132 -26.99 -6.77 12.03
CA GLU A 132 -25.96 -7.05 13.04
C GLU A 132 -24.60 -6.67 12.43
N SER A 133 -23.94 -5.69 13.04
CA SER A 133 -22.60 -5.19 12.72
C SER A 133 -21.57 -5.96 13.54
N GLU A 134 -20.57 -6.60 12.94
CA GLU A 134 -19.36 -7.03 13.66
C GLU A 134 -18.09 -6.89 12.81
N ASN A 135 -17.08 -6.30 13.45
CA ASN A 135 -15.73 -6.04 12.93
C ASN A 135 -14.90 -7.33 12.95
N GLU A 136 -14.09 -7.58 11.93
CA GLU A 136 -13.04 -8.61 11.90
C GLU A 136 -12.00 -8.21 10.84
N GLU A 137 -10.69 -8.36 10.94
CA GLU A 137 -9.72 -8.59 12.01
C GLU A 137 -8.36 -8.41 11.28
N LEU A 138 -7.43 -7.65 11.86
CA LEU A 138 -6.06 -7.50 11.34
C LEU A 138 -5.26 -8.78 11.65
N PRO A 139 -4.49 -9.37 10.71
CA PRO A 139 -3.75 -10.59 11.00
C PRO A 139 -2.52 -10.30 11.88
N ALA A 140 -2.47 -10.94 13.05
CA ALA A 140 -1.35 -10.90 13.99
C ALA A 140 -0.10 -11.67 13.48
N PRO A 141 1.13 -11.28 13.92
CA PRO A 141 2.38 -11.92 13.49
C PRO A 141 2.66 -13.23 14.25
N ARG A 142 3.10 -14.26 13.51
CA ARG A 142 3.48 -15.59 14.03
C ARG A 142 4.71 -15.51 14.94
N LYS A 143 4.59 -16.11 16.14
CA LYS A 143 5.64 -16.23 17.17
C LYS A 143 6.70 -17.27 16.77
N LYS A 144 7.96 -16.94 17.11
CA LYS A 144 9.16 -17.80 17.00
C LYS A 144 9.10 -18.95 18.00
N LEU A 145 9.42 -20.17 17.57
CA LEU A 145 9.70 -21.30 18.46
C LEU A 145 11.21 -21.31 18.78
N ARG A 146 11.54 -21.25 20.08
CA ARG A 146 12.87 -21.49 20.63
C ARG A 146 12.96 -22.97 20.99
N MET A 147 13.97 -23.67 20.49
CA MET A 147 14.37 -25.00 20.96
C MET A 147 15.70 -24.85 21.69
N GLU A 148 15.70 -25.21 22.98
CA GLU A 148 16.89 -25.43 23.80
C GLU A 148 17.09 -26.94 23.98
N ALA A 149 18.37 -27.31 23.86
CA ALA A 149 19.14 -28.39 24.47
C ALA A 149 18.54 -29.79 24.76
N SER A 150 19.27 -30.81 24.28
CA SER A 150 19.81 -31.89 25.11
C SER A 150 21.20 -32.28 24.61
#